data_AF-A0A3R7FD05-F1
#
_entry.id   AF-A0A3R7FD05-F1
#
_cell.length_a   1.000
_cell.length_b   1.000
_cell.length_c   1.000
_cell.angle_alpha   90.00
_cell.angle_beta   90.00
_cell.angle_gamma   90.00
#
_symmetry.space_group_name_H-M   'P 1'
#
loop_
_entity.id
_entity.type
_entity.pdbx_description
1 polymer ?
#
loop_
_entity_poly.entity_id
_entity_poly.type
_entity_poly.pdbx_seq_one_letter_code
_entity_poly.pdbx_strand_id
1 'polypeptide(L)'
;MNASVEGYEEASSAVENLEAILNLVSDAKMDLNVRVEAGFARGLEYYTGMIFEVYVPGMDIALGGGGRYDRLIELFGGGPTPASGVALGIDRIMLAVKGRRPGWTPTWEGLRVLVLPVNEEVKGKAMELSSRLREKGVAVEVEVMGRKVSRALSDASRRRITHVVIIGPKELREGKVVLRDMKNKEQRTVTVDEVADMLEGLQSGSSRISL
;
A
#
# COMPACT_ATOMS: atom_id res chain seq x y z
N MET A 1 -13.83 1.36 24.42
CA MET A 1 -14.83 0.39 23.92
C MET A 1 -15.12 -0.71 24.92
N ASN A 2 -14.12 -1.14 25.71
CA ASN A 2 -14.25 -2.24 26.68
C ASN A 2 -15.40 -2.13 27.70
N ALA A 3 -15.69 -0.95 28.26
CA ALA A 3 -16.80 -0.79 29.20
C ALA A 3 -18.21 -1.08 28.61
N SER A 4 -18.36 -1.00 27.28
CA SER A 4 -19.65 -1.23 26.61
C SER A 4 -19.92 -2.70 26.29
N VAL A 5 -18.91 -3.57 26.42
CA VAL A 5 -18.99 -5.02 26.15
C VAL A 5 -18.72 -5.86 27.41
N GLU A 6 -18.64 -5.20 28.57
CA GLU A 6 -18.39 -5.85 29.84
C GLU A 6 -19.48 -6.91 30.14
N GLY A 7 -19.05 -8.11 30.53
CA GLY A 7 -19.93 -9.27 30.73
C GLY A 7 -20.22 -10.10 29.47
N TYR A 8 -19.77 -9.66 28.29
CA TYR A 8 -19.85 -10.43 27.04
C TYR A 8 -18.45 -10.86 26.61
N GLU A 9 -18.07 -12.11 26.91
CA GLU A 9 -16.70 -12.62 26.71
C GLU A 9 -16.25 -12.57 25.24
N GLU A 10 -17.08 -13.05 24.31
CA GLU A 10 -16.78 -13.00 22.88
C GLU A 10 -16.61 -11.57 22.37
N ALA A 11 -17.49 -10.66 22.79
CA ALA A 11 -17.44 -9.25 22.39
C ALA A 11 -16.22 -8.54 22.99
N SER A 12 -15.84 -8.87 24.23
CA SER A 12 -14.64 -8.35 24.89
C SER A 12 -13.39 -8.78 24.13
N SER A 13 -13.27 -10.07 23.80
CA SER A 13 -12.14 -10.58 23.00
C SER A 13 -12.08 -9.94 21.61
N ALA A 14 -13.23 -9.73 20.96
CA ALA A 14 -13.28 -9.07 19.66
C ALA A 14 -12.82 -7.60 19.72
N VAL A 15 -13.20 -6.86 20.77
CA VAL A 15 -12.74 -5.47 20.97
C VAL A 15 -11.26 -5.42 21.26
N GLU A 16 -10.73 -6.30 22.12
CA GLU A 16 -9.28 -6.39 22.38
C GLU A 16 -8.49 -6.68 21.10
N ASN A 17 -8.99 -7.60 20.26
CA ASN A 17 -8.37 -7.90 18.97
C ASN A 17 -8.40 -6.68 18.03
N LEU A 18 -9.52 -5.95 17.98
CA LEU A 18 -9.64 -4.74 17.18
C LEU A 18 -8.70 -3.63 17.68
N GLU A 19 -8.60 -3.42 18.99
CA GLU A 19 -7.67 -2.46 19.60
C GLU A 19 -6.21 -2.79 19.23
N ALA A 20 -5.82 -4.07 19.27
CA ALA A 20 -4.50 -4.50 18.83
C ALA A 20 -4.23 -4.19 17.35
N ILE A 21 -5.22 -4.37 16.47
CA ILE A 21 -5.08 -4.05 15.04
C ILE A 21 -4.96 -2.53 14.83
N LEU A 22 -5.77 -1.73 15.53
CA LEU A 22 -5.72 -0.26 15.43
C LEU A 22 -4.37 0.29 15.91
N ASN A 23 -3.79 -0.29 16.96
CA ASN A 23 -2.45 0.08 17.43
C ASN A 23 -1.38 -0.20 16.36
N LEU A 24 -1.43 -1.37 15.70
CA LEU A 24 -0.51 -1.68 14.60
C LEU A 24 -0.63 -0.71 13.42
N VAL A 25 -1.86 -0.28 13.10
CA VAL A 25 -2.10 0.72 12.05
C VAL A 25 -1.52 2.08 12.45
N SER A 26 -1.69 2.50 13.71
CA SER A 26 -1.11 3.72 14.25
C SER A 26 0.43 3.70 14.21
N ASP A 27 1.03 2.57 14.61
CA ASP A 27 2.49 2.39 14.63
C ASP A 27 3.10 2.36 13.23
N ALA A 28 2.33 1.93 12.23
CA ALA A 28 2.73 1.96 10.83
C ALA A 28 2.84 3.40 10.27
N LYS A 29 2.41 4.42 11.04
CA LYS A 29 2.43 5.85 10.67
C LYS A 29 1.79 6.12 9.30
N MET A 30 0.78 5.34 8.95
CA MET A 30 0.01 5.56 7.73
C MET A 30 -1.01 6.67 7.97
N ASP A 31 -1.14 7.58 7.01
CA ASP A 31 -2.19 8.60 7.02
C ASP A 31 -3.55 7.97 6.67
N LEU A 32 -4.17 7.32 7.65
CA LEU A 32 -5.47 6.65 7.53
C LEU A 32 -6.46 7.28 8.51
N ASN A 33 -7.53 7.86 7.98
CA ASN A 33 -8.67 8.27 8.78
C ASN A 33 -9.56 7.07 9.09
N VAL A 34 -9.40 6.49 10.28
CA VAL A 34 -10.15 5.31 10.72
C VAL A 34 -11.35 5.73 11.57
N ARG A 35 -12.55 5.30 11.16
CA ARG A 35 -13.76 5.38 11.98
C ARG A 35 -14.19 3.98 12.39
N VAL A 36 -14.32 3.75 13.69
CA VAL A 36 -14.86 2.50 14.23
C VAL A 36 -16.38 2.63 14.35
N GLU A 37 -17.12 1.66 13.81
CA GLU A 37 -18.58 1.63 13.82
C GLU A 37 -19.04 0.24 14.29
N ALA A 38 -19.60 0.16 15.51
CA ALA A 38 -20.01 -1.11 16.09
C ALA A 38 -21.29 -1.67 15.45
N GLY A 39 -22.13 -0.80 14.87
CA GLY A 39 -23.33 -1.20 14.13
C GLY A 39 -23.06 -1.66 12.70
N PHE A 40 -21.80 -1.66 12.26
CA PHE A 40 -21.44 -2.06 10.91
C PHE A 40 -21.53 -3.58 10.75
N ALA A 41 -22.41 -4.01 9.86
CA ALA A 41 -22.51 -5.41 9.44
C ALA A 41 -22.45 -5.49 7.91
N ARG A 42 -21.71 -6.47 7.40
CA ARG A 42 -21.72 -6.81 5.96
C ARG A 42 -22.66 -8.00 5.75
N GLY A 43 -23.36 -8.01 4.62
CA GLY A 43 -24.29 -9.10 4.24
C GLY A 43 -23.60 -10.42 3.84
N LEU A 44 -22.40 -10.69 4.36
CA LEU A 44 -21.61 -11.87 4.04
C LEU A 44 -21.24 -12.57 5.35
N GLU A 45 -21.88 -13.70 5.63
CA GLU A 45 -21.77 -14.44 6.89
C GLU A 45 -20.41 -15.16 7.08
N TYR A 46 -19.50 -15.05 6.11
CA TYR A 46 -18.22 -15.76 6.17
C TYR A 46 -17.15 -15.05 7.01
N TYR A 47 -17.36 -13.80 7.42
CA TYR A 47 -16.38 -13.09 8.24
C TYR A 47 -16.38 -13.61 9.68
N THR A 48 -15.19 -13.77 10.26
CA THR A 48 -14.97 -14.32 11.61
C THR A 48 -14.19 -13.38 12.51
N GLY A 49 -13.94 -12.14 12.08
CA GLY A 49 -13.18 -11.15 12.82
C GLY A 49 -13.46 -9.75 12.28
N MET A 50 -12.45 -8.87 12.30
CA MET A 50 -12.63 -7.50 11.82
C MET A 50 -13.18 -7.47 10.38
N ILE A 51 -14.03 -6.50 10.11
CA ILE A 51 -14.48 -6.12 8.76
C ILE A 51 -14.26 -4.63 8.57
N PHE A 52 -14.05 -4.22 7.34
CA PHE A 52 -13.84 -2.81 7.01
C PHE A 52 -14.35 -2.45 5.63
N GLU A 53 -14.54 -1.15 5.43
CA GLU A 53 -14.84 -0.51 4.16
C GLU A 53 -13.98 0.72 3.96
N VAL A 54 -13.66 1.01 2.70
CA VAL A 54 -12.86 2.17 2.33
C VAL A 54 -13.75 3.14 1.57
N TYR A 55 -13.83 4.36 2.09
CA TYR A 55 -14.60 5.45 1.51
C TYR A 55 -13.68 6.56 1.02
N VAL A 56 -14.18 7.37 0.09
CA VAL A 56 -13.53 8.61 -0.34
C VAL A 56 -14.50 9.77 -0.19
N PRO A 57 -14.03 10.95 0.25
CA PRO A 57 -14.88 12.14 0.32
C PRO A 57 -15.64 12.42 -0.99
N GLY A 58 -16.92 12.75 -0.89
CA GLY A 58 -17.80 13.02 -2.04
C GLY A 58 -18.44 11.79 -2.66
N MET A 59 -18.28 10.60 -2.07
CA MET A 59 -18.99 9.39 -2.48
C MET A 59 -19.57 8.66 -1.28
N ASP A 60 -20.87 8.36 -1.33
CA ASP A 60 -21.60 7.63 -0.29
C ASP A 60 -21.56 6.10 -0.50
N ILE A 61 -20.68 5.63 -1.39
CA ILE A 61 -20.53 4.21 -1.71
C ILE A 61 -19.08 3.81 -1.43
N ALA A 62 -18.89 2.73 -0.67
CA ALA A 62 -17.58 2.16 -0.41
C ALA A 62 -16.86 1.79 -1.72
N LEU A 63 -15.61 2.22 -1.87
CA LEU A 63 -14.74 1.84 -2.99
C LEU A 63 -14.27 0.38 -2.90
N GLY A 64 -14.27 -0.17 -1.70
CA GLY A 64 -13.87 -1.54 -1.44
C GLY A 64 -14.05 -1.88 0.02
N GLY A 65 -13.78 -3.12 0.36
CA GLY A 65 -13.89 -3.60 1.72
C GLY A 65 -13.31 -4.99 1.86
N GLY A 66 -13.24 -5.45 3.10
CA GLY A 66 -12.58 -6.68 3.43
C GLY A 66 -12.79 -7.07 4.87
N GLY A 67 -12.02 -8.07 5.29
CA GLY A 67 -12.07 -8.57 6.65
C GLY A 67 -11.39 -9.92 6.80
N ARG A 68 -11.49 -10.46 8.00
CA ARG A 68 -10.96 -11.78 8.38
C ARG A 68 -12.03 -12.87 8.24
N TYR A 69 -11.69 -14.01 7.66
CA TYR A 69 -12.61 -15.09 7.31
C TYR A 69 -11.98 -16.48 7.45
N ASP A 70 -11.79 -16.91 8.70
CA ASP A 70 -10.96 -18.09 9.00
C ASP A 70 -11.60 -19.42 8.59
N ARG A 71 -12.93 -19.46 8.43
CA ARG A 71 -13.69 -20.69 8.12
C ARG A 71 -14.00 -20.87 6.62
N LEU A 72 -13.73 -19.87 5.79
CA LEU A 72 -14.19 -19.88 4.40
C LEU A 72 -13.52 -20.98 3.58
N ILE A 73 -12.21 -21.18 3.74
CA ILE A 73 -11.45 -22.18 2.96
C ILE A 73 -11.87 -23.62 3.37
N GLU A 74 -12.12 -23.83 4.65
CA GLU A 74 -12.59 -25.11 5.20
C GLU A 74 -13.97 -25.49 4.65
N LEU A 75 -14.88 -24.51 4.52
CA LEU A 75 -16.22 -24.73 3.95
C LEU A 75 -16.18 -25.32 2.52
N PHE A 76 -15.13 -25.03 1.76
CA PHE A 76 -14.94 -25.55 0.39
C PHE A 76 -14.05 -26.81 0.33
N GLY A 77 -13.80 -27.48 1.45
CA GLY A 77 -13.06 -28.74 1.51
C GLY A 77 -11.54 -28.59 1.62
N GLY A 78 -11.04 -27.38 1.88
CA GLY A 78 -9.67 -27.17 2.32
C GLY A 78 -9.45 -27.54 3.80
N GLY A 79 -8.20 -27.53 4.25
CA GLY A 79 -7.90 -27.63 5.69
C GLY A 79 -8.17 -26.32 6.43
N PRO A 80 -8.18 -26.33 7.79
CA PRO A 80 -8.32 -25.12 8.60
C PRO A 80 -7.25 -24.08 8.24
N THR A 81 -7.66 -23.02 7.54
CA THR A 81 -6.77 -22.02 6.96
C THR A 81 -7.30 -20.61 7.25
N PRO A 82 -6.87 -20.00 8.37
CA PRO A 82 -7.16 -18.60 8.68
C PRO A 82 -6.77 -17.66 7.54
N ALA A 83 -7.61 -16.67 7.24
CA ALA A 83 -7.40 -15.80 6.10
C ALA A 83 -7.96 -14.40 6.35
N SER A 84 -7.34 -13.41 5.72
CA SER A 84 -7.82 -12.04 5.65
C SER A 84 -7.61 -11.52 4.25
N GLY A 85 -8.51 -10.68 3.78
CA GLY A 85 -8.46 -10.19 2.42
C GLY A 85 -9.34 -8.99 2.18
N VAL A 86 -9.19 -8.43 0.99
CA VAL A 86 -9.86 -7.21 0.55
C VAL A 86 -10.24 -7.34 -0.91
N ALA A 87 -11.39 -6.76 -1.26
CA ALA A 87 -11.84 -6.59 -2.63
C ALA A 87 -12.07 -5.10 -2.90
N LEU A 88 -11.60 -4.65 -4.07
CA LEU A 88 -11.73 -3.29 -4.53
C LEU A 88 -12.69 -3.24 -5.72
N GLY A 89 -13.67 -2.34 -5.68
CA GLY A 89 -14.59 -2.07 -6.78
C GLY A 89 -13.93 -1.17 -7.82
N ILE A 90 -13.32 -1.77 -8.84
CA ILE A 90 -12.58 -1.04 -9.89
C ILE A 90 -13.45 0.03 -10.56
N ASP A 91 -14.72 -0.28 -10.85
CA ASP A 91 -15.66 0.68 -11.45
C ASP A 91 -15.88 1.90 -10.54
N ARG A 92 -16.03 1.67 -9.23
CA ARG A 92 -16.24 2.73 -8.23
C ARG A 92 -14.99 3.58 -8.08
N ILE A 93 -13.81 2.97 -8.09
CA ILE A 93 -12.53 3.69 -8.11
C ILE A 93 -12.44 4.55 -9.37
N MET A 94 -12.81 4.04 -10.54
CA MET A 94 -12.80 4.84 -11.76
C MET A 94 -13.79 6.01 -11.72
N LEU A 95 -14.98 5.81 -11.14
CA LEU A 95 -15.92 6.91 -10.91
C LEU A 95 -15.34 7.98 -9.98
N ALA A 96 -14.70 7.57 -8.87
CA ALA A 96 -14.03 8.47 -7.95
C ALA A 96 -12.94 9.30 -8.65
N VAL A 97 -12.13 8.65 -9.48
CA VAL A 97 -11.05 9.30 -10.23
C VAL A 97 -11.63 10.30 -11.24
N LYS A 98 -12.64 9.92 -12.02
CA LYS A 98 -13.28 10.82 -13.00
C LYS A 98 -13.92 12.04 -12.33
N GLY A 99 -14.56 11.85 -11.17
CA GLY A 99 -15.19 12.95 -10.42
C GLY A 99 -14.16 13.93 -9.85
N ARG A 100 -13.02 13.44 -9.34
CA ARG A 100 -11.96 14.27 -8.74
C ARG A 100 -10.98 14.83 -9.75
N ARG A 101 -10.82 14.18 -10.90
CA ARG A 101 -9.92 14.58 -11.99
C ARG A 101 -10.65 14.52 -13.33
N PRO A 102 -11.55 15.48 -13.61
CA PRO A 102 -12.24 15.55 -14.89
C PRO A 102 -11.24 15.58 -16.06
N GLY A 103 -11.45 14.72 -17.06
CA GLY A 103 -10.57 14.62 -18.23
C GLY A 103 -9.27 13.83 -18.01
N TRP A 104 -9.01 13.31 -16.82
CA TRP A 104 -7.85 12.44 -16.59
C TRP A 104 -7.98 11.11 -17.34
N THR A 105 -6.92 10.72 -18.02
CA THR A 105 -6.77 9.41 -18.66
C THR A 105 -5.49 8.74 -18.14
N PRO A 106 -5.51 7.41 -17.94
CA PRO A 106 -4.30 6.70 -17.55
C PRO A 106 -3.26 6.76 -18.67
N THR A 107 -2.08 7.33 -18.37
CA THR A 107 -0.93 7.33 -19.27
C THR A 107 0.05 6.26 -18.82
N TRP A 108 0.61 5.53 -19.79
CA TRP A 108 1.78 4.67 -19.54
C TRP A 108 3.10 5.44 -19.58
N GLU A 109 3.01 6.74 -19.87
CA GLU A 109 4.10 7.69 -19.96
C GLU A 109 4.25 8.43 -18.64
N GLY A 110 5.49 8.62 -18.20
CA GLY A 110 5.83 9.34 -16.99
C GLY A 110 6.74 8.55 -16.05
N LEU A 111 7.10 9.21 -14.95
CA LEU A 111 7.96 8.65 -13.93
C LEU A 111 7.27 7.46 -13.24
N ARG A 112 7.85 6.28 -13.36
CA ARG A 112 7.46 5.07 -12.63
C ARG A 112 8.64 4.53 -11.84
N VAL A 113 8.43 4.37 -10.54
CA VAL A 113 9.49 4.00 -9.59
C VAL A 113 9.17 2.66 -8.95
N LEU A 114 10.16 1.78 -8.89
CA LEU A 114 10.12 0.57 -8.06
C LEU A 114 11.03 0.76 -6.85
N VAL A 115 10.50 0.62 -5.64
CA VAL A 115 11.29 0.50 -4.41
C VAL A 115 11.58 -0.98 -4.18
N LEU A 116 12.87 -1.33 -4.12
CA LEU A 116 13.36 -2.69 -4.02
C LEU A 116 14.11 -2.89 -2.69
N PRO A 117 13.46 -3.46 -1.66
CA PRO A 117 14.17 -3.94 -0.48
C PRO A 117 15.02 -5.17 -0.85
N VAL A 118 16.30 -5.20 -0.46
CA VAL A 118 17.17 -6.36 -0.77
C VAL A 118 16.94 -7.57 0.16
N ASN A 119 16.33 -7.36 1.33
CA ASN A 119 16.02 -8.38 2.33
C ASN A 119 14.82 -7.97 3.22
N GLU A 120 14.42 -8.83 4.14
CA GLU A 120 13.30 -8.59 5.08
C GLU A 120 13.58 -7.43 6.05
N GLU A 121 14.83 -7.30 6.52
CA GLU A 121 15.25 -6.29 7.51
C GLU A 121 14.89 -4.87 7.08
N VAL A 122 15.00 -4.57 5.78
CA VAL A 122 14.77 -3.21 5.26
C VAL A 122 13.37 -2.99 4.68
N LYS A 123 12.46 -3.98 4.76
CA LYS A 123 11.10 -3.85 4.23
C LYS A 123 10.31 -2.71 4.87
N GLY A 124 10.42 -2.54 6.19
CA GLY A 124 9.75 -1.45 6.89
C GLY A 124 10.13 -0.08 6.30
N LYS A 125 11.42 0.12 6.04
CA LYS A 125 11.91 1.35 5.42
C LYS A 125 11.50 1.50 3.95
N ALA A 126 11.42 0.40 3.21
CA ALA A 126 10.89 0.41 1.85
C ALA A 126 9.43 0.86 1.81
N MET A 127 8.60 0.37 2.74
CA MET A 127 7.20 0.78 2.86
C MET A 127 7.09 2.26 3.23
N GLU A 128 7.85 2.72 4.23
CA GLU A 128 7.92 4.13 4.65
C GLU A 128 8.30 5.05 3.47
N LEU A 129 9.40 4.78 2.78
CA LEU A 129 9.86 5.59 1.65
C LEU A 129 8.83 5.57 0.50
N SER A 130 8.21 4.42 0.24
CA SER A 130 7.17 4.33 -0.79
C SER A 130 5.95 5.18 -0.46
N SER A 131 5.58 5.31 0.83
CA SER A 131 4.49 6.20 1.26
C SER A 131 4.85 7.67 0.99
N ARG A 132 6.03 8.10 1.48
CA ARG A 132 6.53 9.47 1.30
C ARG A 132 6.58 9.90 -0.17
N LEU A 133 7.03 9.01 -1.05
CA LEU A 133 7.08 9.29 -2.48
C LEU A 133 5.67 9.38 -3.10
N ARG A 134 4.72 8.54 -2.67
CA ARG A 134 3.32 8.60 -3.14
C ARG A 134 2.60 9.86 -2.66
N GLU A 135 2.88 10.33 -1.45
CA GLU A 135 2.38 11.60 -0.92
C GLU A 135 2.82 12.79 -1.79
N LYS A 136 4.03 12.72 -2.35
CA LYS A 136 4.56 13.67 -3.35
C LYS A 136 4.00 13.45 -4.77
N GLY A 137 3.05 12.53 -4.95
CA GLY A 137 2.41 12.25 -6.23
C GLY A 137 3.17 11.28 -7.14
N VAL A 138 4.32 10.74 -6.72
CA VAL A 138 5.14 9.83 -7.53
C VAL A 138 4.46 8.47 -7.66
N ALA A 139 4.42 7.93 -8.88
CA ALA A 139 3.91 6.58 -9.13
C ALA A 139 4.92 5.52 -8.68
N VAL A 140 4.70 4.95 -7.50
CA VAL A 140 5.63 4.04 -6.82
C VAL A 140 5.02 2.66 -6.57
N GLU A 141 5.79 1.64 -6.92
CA GLU A 141 5.55 0.24 -6.57
C GLU A 141 6.62 -0.25 -5.60
N VAL A 142 6.32 -1.29 -4.81
CA VAL A 142 7.29 -1.95 -3.93
C VAL A 142 7.47 -3.40 -4.39
N GLU A 143 8.70 -3.89 -4.42
CA GLU A 143 8.94 -5.32 -4.63
C GLU A 143 8.60 -6.09 -3.35
N VAL A 144 7.57 -6.93 -3.41
CA VAL A 144 7.04 -7.73 -2.29
C VAL A 144 7.32 -9.23 -2.42
N MET A 145 7.77 -9.70 -3.59
CA MET A 145 8.03 -11.12 -3.85
C MET A 145 9.41 -11.61 -3.39
N GLY A 146 10.23 -10.74 -2.78
CA GLY A 146 11.56 -11.09 -2.28
C GLY A 146 12.53 -11.53 -3.39
N ARG A 147 12.35 -11.04 -4.62
CA ARG A 147 13.22 -11.42 -5.74
C ARG A 147 14.64 -10.88 -5.53
N LYS A 148 15.64 -11.66 -5.95
CA LYS A 148 17.02 -11.16 -6.06
C LYS A 148 17.08 -9.93 -6.98
N VAL A 149 17.98 -9.00 -6.67
CA VAL A 149 18.11 -7.71 -7.35
C VAL A 149 18.16 -7.84 -8.87
N SER A 150 18.97 -8.74 -9.42
CA SER A 150 19.07 -8.95 -10.88
C SER A 150 17.74 -9.32 -11.53
N ARG A 151 16.95 -10.18 -10.89
CA ARG A 151 15.63 -10.61 -11.38
C ARG A 151 14.60 -9.49 -11.25
N ALA A 152 14.63 -8.73 -10.15
CA ALA A 152 13.78 -7.57 -9.97
C ALA A 152 14.05 -6.48 -11.02
N LEU A 153 15.32 -6.20 -11.33
CA LEU A 153 15.70 -5.25 -12.38
C LEU A 153 15.29 -5.70 -13.78
N SER A 154 15.42 -7.00 -14.09
CA SER A 154 14.95 -7.56 -15.36
C SER A 154 13.43 -7.41 -15.52
N ASP A 155 12.67 -7.70 -14.46
CA ASP A 155 11.22 -7.52 -14.45
C ASP A 155 10.83 -6.04 -14.56
N ALA A 156 11.49 -5.16 -13.81
CA ALA A 156 11.28 -3.71 -13.86
C ALA A 156 11.50 -3.17 -15.28
N SER A 157 12.56 -3.62 -15.97
CA SER A 157 12.83 -3.26 -17.36
C SER A 157 11.71 -3.73 -18.30
N ARG A 158 11.25 -4.99 -18.17
CA ARG A 158 10.14 -5.53 -18.98
C ARG A 158 8.85 -4.75 -18.78
N ARG A 159 8.61 -4.27 -17.55
CA ARG A 159 7.43 -3.49 -17.15
C ARG A 159 7.57 -1.99 -17.42
N ARG A 160 8.68 -1.56 -18.06
CA ARG A 160 9.00 -0.15 -18.37
C ARG A 160 9.01 0.75 -17.14
N ILE A 161 9.49 0.24 -16.00
CA ILE A 161 9.82 1.06 -14.83
C ILE A 161 10.99 1.98 -15.21
N THR A 162 10.86 3.27 -14.91
CA THR A 162 11.86 4.28 -15.28
C THR A 162 13.02 4.33 -14.29
N HIS A 163 12.73 4.13 -13.00
CA HIS A 163 13.71 4.24 -11.91
C HIS A 163 13.50 3.15 -10.88
N VAL A 164 14.59 2.66 -10.29
CA VAL A 164 14.55 1.70 -9.19
C VAL A 164 15.32 2.28 -8.00
N VAL A 165 14.68 2.33 -6.83
CA VAL A 165 15.32 2.69 -5.56
C VAL A 165 15.64 1.39 -4.83
N ILE A 166 16.91 1.04 -4.75
CA ILE A 166 17.40 -0.18 -4.10
C ILE A 166 17.79 0.17 -2.67
N ILE A 167 17.19 -0.53 -1.70
CA ILE A 167 17.42 -0.32 -0.27
C ILE A 167 18.22 -1.50 0.26
N GLY A 168 19.50 -1.27 0.55
CA GLY A 168 20.40 -2.22 1.17
C GLY A 168 20.68 -1.87 2.63
N PRO A 169 20.92 -2.86 3.51
CA PRO A 169 21.18 -2.60 4.93
C PRO A 169 22.48 -1.81 5.15
N LYS A 170 23.47 -1.95 4.26
CA LYS A 170 24.73 -1.21 4.35
C LYS A 170 24.51 0.29 4.10
N GLU A 171 23.90 0.61 2.97
CA GLU A 171 23.61 1.99 2.57
C GLU A 171 22.62 2.64 3.54
N LEU A 172 21.62 1.89 4.00
CA LEU A 172 20.61 2.42 4.90
C LEU A 172 21.18 2.79 6.27
N ARG A 173 22.19 2.06 6.78
CA ARG A 173 22.92 2.46 8.00
C ARG A 173 23.61 3.82 7.88
N GLU A 174 23.93 4.25 6.66
CA GLU A 174 24.48 5.57 6.37
C GLU A 174 23.39 6.59 5.99
N GLY A 175 22.10 6.26 6.13
CA GLY A 175 20.98 7.12 5.73
C GLY A 175 20.81 7.23 4.20
N LYS A 176 21.32 6.26 3.44
CA LYS A 176 21.37 6.30 1.97
C LYS A 176 20.64 5.15 1.30
N VAL A 177 20.35 5.34 0.03
CA VAL A 177 19.80 4.34 -0.90
C VAL A 177 20.49 4.43 -2.26
N VAL A 178 20.36 3.40 -3.08
CA VAL A 178 20.85 3.43 -4.46
C VAL A 178 19.70 3.77 -5.40
N LEU A 179 19.81 4.87 -6.13
CA LEU A 179 18.88 5.22 -7.20
C LEU A 179 19.47 4.76 -8.54
N ARG A 180 18.73 3.94 -9.26
CA ARG A 180 19.06 3.45 -10.60
C ARG A 180 18.14 4.05 -11.66
N ASP A 181 18.73 4.67 -12.67
CA ASP A 181 18.04 5.03 -13.91
C ASP A 181 17.99 3.80 -14.81
N MET A 182 16.79 3.36 -15.18
CA MET A 182 16.61 2.14 -15.98
C MET A 182 16.87 2.35 -17.48
N LYS A 183 16.77 3.60 -17.97
CA LYS A 183 17.06 3.96 -19.35
C LYS A 183 18.56 4.08 -19.59
N ASN A 184 19.23 4.88 -18.77
CA ASN A 184 20.67 5.14 -18.89
C ASN A 184 21.52 4.03 -18.25
N LYS A 185 20.90 3.16 -17.44
CA LYS A 185 21.54 2.09 -16.66
C LYS A 185 22.57 2.60 -15.64
N GLU A 186 22.50 3.87 -15.29
CA GLU A 186 23.35 4.52 -14.30
C GLU A 186 22.82 4.29 -12.88
N GLN A 187 23.73 4.22 -11.92
CA GLN A 187 23.42 4.08 -10.50
C GLN A 187 24.18 5.13 -9.72
N ARG A 188 23.50 5.74 -8.74
CA ARG A 188 24.11 6.64 -7.77
C ARG A 188 23.58 6.35 -6.38
N THR A 189 24.44 6.52 -5.40
CA THR A 189 24.05 6.46 -3.99
C THR A 189 23.66 7.86 -3.56
N VAL A 190 22.46 8.02 -3.01
CA VAL A 190 21.89 9.29 -2.57
C VAL A 190 21.29 9.11 -1.19
N THR A 191 21.11 10.20 -0.44
CA THR A 191 20.40 10.12 0.84
C THR A 191 18.92 9.79 0.62
N VAL A 192 18.28 9.26 1.66
CA VAL A 192 16.83 8.95 1.66
C VAL A 192 15.98 10.21 1.41
N ASP A 193 16.46 11.38 1.78
CA ASP A 193 15.71 12.64 1.56
C ASP A 193 15.94 13.18 0.14
N GLU A 194 17.18 13.17 -0.35
CA GLU A 194 17.50 13.59 -1.72
C GLU A 194 16.74 12.75 -2.76
N VAL A 195 16.64 11.42 -2.58
CA VAL A 195 15.95 10.57 -3.56
C VAL A 195 14.49 10.97 -3.74
N ALA A 196 13.83 11.43 -2.68
CA ALA A 196 12.44 11.84 -2.72
C ALA A 196 12.27 13.12 -3.55
N ASP A 197 13.13 14.11 -3.31
CA ASP A 197 13.10 15.40 -4.01
C ASP A 197 13.48 15.25 -5.49
N MET A 198 14.47 14.40 -5.78
CA MET A 198 14.90 14.14 -7.15
C MET A 198 13.81 13.47 -7.98
N LEU A 199 13.09 12.50 -7.41
CA LEU A 199 12.00 11.82 -8.11
C LEU A 199 10.79 12.76 -8.30
N GLU A 200 10.44 13.57 -7.31
CA GLU A 200 9.39 14.60 -7.45
C GLU A 200 9.72 15.63 -8.55
N GLY A 201 10.98 16.09 -8.62
CA GLY A 201 11.44 17.01 -9.66
C GLY A 201 11.34 16.42 -11.07
N LEU A 202 11.68 15.14 -11.24
CA LEU A 202 11.56 14.43 -12.53
C LEU A 202 10.10 14.30 -12.98
N GLN A 203 9.17 14.08 -12.05
CA GLN A 203 7.74 14.02 -12.36
C GLN A 203 7.21 15.38 -12.87
N SER A 204 7.55 16.46 -12.17
CA SER A 204 7.15 17.83 -12.53
C SER A 204 7.70 18.27 -13.90
N GLY A 205 8.88 17.77 -14.28
CA GLY A 205 9.46 18.00 -15.61
C GLY A 205 8.75 17.24 -16.73
N SER A 206 8.27 16.02 -16.48
CA SER A 206 7.48 15.24 -17.46
C SER A 206 6.08 15.81 -17.69
N SER A 207 5.48 16.49 -16.70
CA SER A 207 4.15 17.13 -16.82
C SER A 207 4.13 18.41 -17.65
N ARG A 208 5.28 18.98 -18.05
CA ARG A 208 5.35 20.21 -18.87
C ARG A 208 5.30 19.97 -20.39
N ILE A 209 5.21 18.72 -20.84
CA ILE A 209 5.08 18.37 -22.26
C ILE A 209 3.66 17.85 -22.51
N SER A 210 2.68 18.74 -22.45
CA SER A 210 1.33 18.56 -23.04
C SER A 210 0.46 19.79 -22.77
N LEU A 211 0.81 20.89 -23.43
CA LEU A 211 -0.13 21.91 -23.92
C LEU A 211 0.37 22.38 -25.28
#